data_AF-A0A4Y9J058-F1
#
_entry.id   AF-A0A4Y9J058-F1
#
_cell.length_a   1.000
_cell.length_b   1.000
_cell.length_c   1.000
_cell.angle_alpha   90.00
_cell.angle_beta   90.00
_cell.angle_gamma   90.00
#
_symmetry.space_group_name_H-M   'P 1'
#
loop_
_entity.id
_entity.type
_entity.pdbx_description
1 polymer ?
#
loop_
_entity_poly.entity_id
_entity_poly.type
_entity_poly.pdbx_seq_one_letter_code
_entity_poly.pdbx_strand_id
1 'polypeptide(L)' 'MNARQFFDLVVVMRDLQREYSRTGCRDRKTLLLAKDAERKVDEEIKRVRIIENERRAPRLDI' A
#
# COMPACT_ATOMS: atom_id res chain seq x y z
N MET A 1 -2.84 9.91 3.04
CA MET A 1 -2.44 10.05 1.63
C MET A 1 -3.62 10.60 0.82
N ASN A 2 -3.41 11.25 -0.34
CA ASN A 2 -4.51 11.52 -1.28
C ASN A 2 -4.66 10.38 -2.32
N ALA A 3 -5.79 10.33 -3.03
CA ALA A 3 -6.09 9.22 -3.95
C ALA A 3 -5.05 9.07 -5.08
N ARG A 4 -4.53 10.18 -5.60
CA ARG A 4 -3.51 10.18 -6.64
C ARG A 4 -2.18 9.62 -6.13
N GLN A 5 -1.74 10.09 -4.96
CA GLN A 5 -0.54 9.59 -4.30
C GLN A 5 -0.64 8.08 -4.00
N PHE A 6 -1.82 7.61 -3.57
CA PHE A 6 -2.05 6.18 -3.34
C PHE A 6 -1.93 5.38 -4.63
N PHE A 7 -2.56 5.86 -5.71
CA PHE A 7 -2.43 5.23 -7.02
C PHE A 7 -0.97 5.18 -7.49
N ASP A 8 -0.25 6.31 -7.40
CA ASP A 8 1.15 6.39 -7.81
C ASP A 8 2.02 5.41 -7.00
N LEU A 9 1.79 5.28 -5.69
CA LEU A 9 2.50 4.30 -4.85
C LEU A 9 2.19 2.86 -5.25
N VAL A 10 0.94 2.53 -5.57
CA VAL A 10 0.54 1.20 -6.03
C VAL A 10 1.16 0.87 -7.38
N VAL A 11 1.27 1.85 -8.29
CA VAL A 11 1.97 1.69 -9.58
C VAL A 11 3.45 1.37 -9.33
N VAL A 12 4.14 2.17 -8.51
CA VAL A 12 5.55 1.95 -8.15
C VAL A 12 5.76 0.57 -7.52
N MET A 13 4.88 0.18 -6.58
CA MET A 13 4.92 -1.14 -5.96
C MET A 13 4.83 -2.26 -7.01
N ARG A 14 3.91 -2.14 -7.98
CA ARG A 14 3.74 -3.14 -9.04
C ARG A 14 4.91 -3.19 -10.01
N ASP A 15 5.52 -2.05 -10.31
CA ASP A 15 6.71 -2.01 -11.17
C ASP A 15 7.92 -2.67 -10.50
N LEU A 16 8.14 -2.41 -9.21
CA LEU A 16 9.19 -3.06 -8.42
C LEU A 16 8.98 -4.58 -8.32
N GLN A 17 7.75 -5.04 -8.09
CA GLN A 17 7.44 -6.49 -8.07
C GLN A 17 7.71 -7.15 -9.44
N ARG A 18 7.36 -6.47 -10.54
CA ARG A 18 7.64 -6.95 -11.90
C ARG A 18 9.14 -6.99 -12.18
N GLU A 19 9.88 -5.96 -11.78
CA GLU A 19 11.33 -5.90 -11.92
C GLU A 19 12.02 -7.01 -11.11
N TYR A 20 11.59 -7.22 -9.87
CA TYR A 20 12.09 -8.33 -9.05
C TYR A 20 11.85 -9.69 -9.71
N SER A 21 10.67 -9.88 -10.31
CA SER A 21 10.34 -11.10 -11.04
C SER A 21 11.19 -11.26 -12.31
N ARG A 22 11.45 -10.17 -13.05
CA ARG A 22 12.29 -10.15 -14.26
C ARG A 22 13.76 -10.47 -13.98
N THR A 23 14.26 -10.07 -12.80
CA THR A 23 15.64 -10.38 -12.37
C THR A 23 15.79 -11.80 -11.82
N GLY A 24 14.77 -12.65 -12.00
CA GLY A 24 14.78 -14.03 -11.51
C GLY A 24 14.72 -14.13 -9.99
N CYS A 25 14.10 -13.15 -9.32
CA CYS A 25 13.95 -13.07 -7.87
C CYS A 25 15.27 -12.99 -7.10
N ARG A 26 16.34 -12.51 -7.73
CA ARG A 26 17.69 -12.44 -7.11
C ARG A 26 18.05 -11.06 -6.60
N ASP A 27 17.41 -10.00 -7.10
CA ASP A 27 17.72 -8.66 -6.65
C ASP A 27 17.07 -8.34 -5.28
N ARG A 28 17.89 -8.44 -4.23
CA ARG A 28 17.49 -8.13 -2.85
C ARG A 28 17.10 -6.67 -2.67
N LYS A 29 17.69 -5.74 -3.43
CA LYS A 29 17.38 -4.31 -3.31
C LYS A 29 15.97 -4.04 -3.80
N THR A 30 15.63 -4.54 -4.99
CA THR A 30 14.28 -4.42 -5.55
C THR A 30 13.24 -5.11 -4.68
N LEU A 31 13.56 -6.27 -4.09
CA LEU A 31 12.68 -6.93 -3.12
C LEU A 31 12.39 -6.06 -1.89
N LEU A 32 13.41 -5.43 -1.31
CA LEU A 32 13.24 -4.57 -0.14
C LEU A 32 12.39 -3.34 -0.47
N LEU A 33 12.62 -2.72 -1.62
CA LEU A 33 11.83 -1.57 -2.08
C LEU A 33 10.37 -1.96 -2.34
N ALA A 34 10.12 -3.12 -2.97
CA ALA A 34 8.77 -3.62 -3.18
C ALA A 34 8.03 -3.85 -1.86
N LYS A 35 8.70 -4.45 -0.87
CA LYS A 35 8.12 -4.68 0.47
C LYS A 35 7.85 -3.40 1.25
N ASP A 36 8.72 -2.39 1.14
CA ASP A 36 8.47 -1.10 1.79
C ASP A 36 7.27 -0.38 1.15
N ALA A 37 7.13 -0.46 -0.18
CA ALA A 37 5.96 0.06 -0.88
C ALA A 37 4.68 -0.69 -0.49
N GLU A 38 4.72 -2.03 -0.40
CA GLU A 38 3.61 -2.86 0.09
C GLU A 38 3.16 -2.43 1.49
N ARG A 39 4.10 -2.27 2.43
CA ARG A 39 3.79 -1.83 3.79
C ARG A 39 3.07 -0.48 3.82
N LYS A 40 3.53 0.49 3.03
CA LYS A 40 2.90 1.82 2.95
C LYS A 40 1.49 1.75 2.36
N VAL A 41 1.27 0.88 1.37
CA VAL A 41 -0.06 0.63 0.80
C VAL A 41 -0.99 0.02 1.86
N ASP A 42 -0.51 -0.97 2.61
CA ASP A 42 -1.30 -1.63 3.67
C ASP A 42 -1.67 -0.66 4.81
N GLU A 43 -0.73 0.19 5.23
CA GLU A 43 -0.98 1.23 6.23
C GLU A 43 -2.10 2.19 5.79
N GLU A 44 -2.08 2.61 4.51
CA GLU A 44 -3.12 3.50 3.98
C GLU A 44 -4.48 2.78 3.83
N ILE A 45 -4.49 1.52 3.38
CA ILE A 45 -5.71 0.70 3.34
C ILE A 45 -6.31 0.56 4.74
N LYS A 46 -5.48 0.28 5.75
CA LYS A 46 -5.93 0.19 7.14
C LYS A 46 -6.52 1.52 7.63
N ARG A 47 -5.86 2.64 7.34
CA ARG A 47 -6.35 3.99 7.68
C ARG A 47 -7.72 4.25 7.06
N VAL A 48 -7.88 3.99 5.76
CA VAL A 48 -9.15 4.19 5.05
C VAL A 48 -10.24 3.26 5.58
N ARG A 49 -9.94 2.00 5.86
CA ARG A 49 -10.90 1.06 6.47
C ARG A 49 -11.38 1.54 7.84
N ILE A 50 -10.51 2.11 8.67
CA ILE A 50 -10.90 2.68 9.97
C ILE A 50 -11.88 3.84 9.75
N ILE A 51 -11.56 4.78 8.87
CA ILE A 51 -12.42 5.94 8.56
C ILE A 51 -13.78 5.48 8.01
N GLU A 52 -13.79 4.51 7.10
CA GLU A 52 -15.02 3.98 6.52
C GLU A 52 -15.87 3.22 7.56
N ASN A 53 -15.22 2.51 8.49
CA ASN A 53 -15.91 1.85 9.60
C ASN A 53 -16.52 2.88 10.57
N GLU A 54 -15.79 3.95 10.90
CA GLU A 54 -16.30 5.05 11.73
C GLU A 54 -17.48 5.77 11.06
N ARG A 55 -17.47 5.91 9.73
CA ARG A 55 -18.61 6.45 8.97
C ARG A 55 -19.82 5.51 8.96
N ARG A 56 -19.61 4.20 8.89
CA ARG A 56 -20.68 3.19 8.87
C ARG A 56 -21.31 2.96 10.24
N ALA A 57 -20.53 3.06 11.31
CA ALA A 57 -20.97 2.96 12.68
C ALA A 57 -20.41 4.17 13.44
N PRO A 58 -21.02 5.37 13.30
CA PRO A 58 -20.63 6.49 14.15
C PRO A 58 -20.78 6.01 15.59
N ARG A 59 -19.73 6.14 16.40
CA ARG A 59 -19.82 5.87 17.83
C ARG A 59 -20.93 6.76 18.38
N LEU A 60 -22.10 6.17 18.60
CA LEU A 60 -23.18 6.77 19.37
C LEU A 60 -22.78 6.63 20.83
N ASP A 61 -21.77 7.39 21.23
CA ASP A 61 -21.50 7.61 22.64
C ASP A 61 -22.56 8.63 23.12
N ILE A 62 -23.67 8.10 23.64
CA ILE A 62 -24.70 8.82 24.44
C ILE A 62 -24.50 8.41 25.90
#